data_AF-A0AAD5EW45-F1
#
_entry.id   AF-A0AAD5EW45-F1
#
_cell.length_a   1.000
_cell.length_b   1.000
_cell.length_c   1.000
_cell.angle_alpha   90.00
_cell.angle_beta   90.00
_cell.angle_gamma   90.00
#
_symmetry.space_group_name_H-M   'P 1'
#
loop_
_entity.id
_entity.type
_entity.pdbx_description
1 polymer ?
#
loop_
_entity_poly.entity_id
_entity_poly.type
_entity_poly.pdbx_seq_one_letter_code
_entity_poly.pdbx_strand_id
1 'polypeptide(L)'
;MGAISIWERWDSMLEDGTVNPGEMTSFNHYALGSVAAWLHAVVGGLSPLEPGWKRFKVHPRPGDDVRSAKIEYLSACGQIHCSWELSPQGGVERFWLSLEVPGNSTAEVVLTDGTQIVVGSGVYSFESDYVPEGEWPPKPLRTAFRD
;
A
#
# COMPACT_ATOMS: atom_id res chain seq x y z
N MET A 1 6.85 -6.79 -23.29
CA MET A 1 7.48 -7.94 -22.58
C MET A 1 6.48 -8.57 -21.64
N GLY A 2 6.64 -9.87 -21.31
CA GLY A 2 5.71 -10.65 -20.48
C GLY A 2 6.35 -11.20 -19.20
N ALA A 3 6.92 -10.32 -18.37
CA ALA A 3 7.53 -10.73 -17.10
C ALA A 3 6.52 -11.37 -16.14
N ILE A 4 6.90 -12.47 -15.49
CA ILE A 4 6.09 -13.15 -14.45
C ILE A 4 6.81 -13.21 -13.09
N SER A 5 7.97 -12.57 -12.99
CA SER A 5 8.81 -12.40 -11.81
C SER A 5 9.49 -11.03 -11.89
N ILE A 6 10.02 -10.55 -10.76
CA ILE A 6 10.83 -9.33 -10.75
C ILE A 6 12.22 -9.64 -11.28
N TRP A 7 12.75 -8.76 -12.12
CA TRP A 7 14.07 -8.91 -12.73
C TRP A 7 15.13 -8.19 -11.90
N GLU A 8 16.37 -8.62 -12.03
CA GLU A 8 17.51 -8.00 -11.34
C GLU A 8 17.75 -6.55 -11.79
N ARG A 9 17.50 -6.28 -13.07
CA ARG A 9 17.73 -4.98 -13.70
C ARG A 9 16.41 -4.51 -14.30
N TRP A 10 16.22 -3.20 -14.33
CA TRP A 10 15.10 -2.58 -15.03
C TRP A 10 15.06 -2.96 -16.51
N ASP A 11 16.24 -3.15 -17.07
CA ASP A 11 16.52 -3.44 -18.47
C ASP A 11 17.13 -4.83 -18.66
N SER A 12 16.80 -5.83 -17.81
CA SER A 12 17.26 -7.22 -17.98
C SER A 12 16.92 -7.76 -19.39
N MET A 13 15.83 -7.28 -19.97
CA MET A 13 15.57 -7.36 -21.41
C MET A 13 15.36 -5.93 -21.94
N LEU A 14 16.00 -5.60 -23.04
CA LEU A 14 15.91 -4.30 -23.72
C LEU A 14 14.64 -4.20 -24.54
N GLU A 15 14.19 -2.99 -24.88
CA GLU A 15 12.92 -2.76 -25.59
C GLU A 15 12.75 -3.60 -26.88
N ASP A 16 13.85 -3.95 -27.55
CA ASP A 16 13.89 -4.78 -28.76
C ASP A 16 13.75 -6.30 -28.50
N GLY A 17 13.66 -6.71 -27.23
CA GLY A 17 13.54 -8.09 -26.80
C GLY A 17 14.87 -8.81 -26.56
N THR A 18 16.00 -8.16 -26.80
CA THR A 18 17.32 -8.75 -26.52
C THR A 18 17.64 -8.73 -25.02
N VAL A 19 18.44 -9.68 -24.56
CA VAL A 19 18.90 -9.74 -23.16
C VAL A 19 19.96 -8.67 -22.93
N ASN A 20 19.96 -8.05 -21.76
CA ASN A 20 20.99 -7.10 -21.37
C ASN A 20 22.40 -7.70 -21.58
N PRO A 21 23.33 -6.99 -22.23
CA PRO A 21 24.65 -7.53 -22.57
C PRO A 21 25.59 -7.64 -21.37
N GLY A 22 25.23 -7.09 -20.20
CA GLY A 22 26.05 -7.23 -19.00
C GLY A 22 26.13 -8.68 -18.52
N GLU A 23 27.30 -9.05 -18.00
CA GLU A 23 27.62 -10.44 -17.59
C GLU A 23 26.72 -10.99 -16.47
N MET A 24 26.05 -10.11 -15.71
CA MET A 24 25.12 -10.47 -14.65
C MET A 24 23.72 -9.97 -14.98
N THR A 25 22.84 -10.90 -15.39
CA THR A 25 21.45 -10.63 -15.72
C THR A 25 20.57 -11.81 -15.29
N SER A 26 19.81 -11.62 -14.21
CA SER A 26 18.75 -12.53 -13.77
C SER A 26 17.36 -11.99 -14.07
N PHE A 27 16.47 -12.89 -14.50
CA PHE A 27 15.03 -12.64 -14.69
C PHE A 27 14.20 -13.02 -13.46
N ASN A 28 14.82 -13.37 -12.34
CA ASN A 28 14.12 -13.76 -11.12
C ASN A 28 14.91 -13.32 -9.88
N HIS A 29 14.77 -12.06 -9.52
CA HIS A 29 15.48 -11.42 -8.42
C HIS A 29 14.53 -10.48 -7.67
N TYR A 30 14.33 -10.69 -6.37
CA TYR A 30 13.27 -10.03 -5.62
C TYR A 30 13.59 -8.57 -5.21
N ALA A 31 14.81 -8.09 -5.42
CA ALA A 31 15.27 -6.80 -4.87
C ALA A 31 14.38 -5.62 -5.32
N LEU A 32 14.05 -5.53 -6.61
CA LEU A 32 13.13 -4.50 -7.11
C LEU A 32 11.67 -4.76 -6.72
N GLY A 33 11.36 -5.96 -6.21
CA GLY A 33 10.07 -6.32 -5.63
C GLY A 33 9.86 -5.72 -4.24
N SER A 34 10.88 -5.06 -3.68
CA SER A 34 10.78 -4.32 -2.41
C SER A 34 9.68 -3.25 -2.41
N VAL A 35 9.23 -2.77 -3.59
CA VAL A 35 8.04 -1.92 -3.75
C VAL A 35 6.76 -2.55 -3.16
N ALA A 36 6.68 -3.87 -3.05
CA ALA A 36 5.53 -4.56 -2.44
C ALA A 36 5.32 -4.15 -0.97
N ALA A 37 6.38 -3.82 -0.23
CA ALA A 37 6.25 -3.31 1.14
C ALA A 37 5.49 -1.96 1.17
N TRP A 38 5.74 -1.09 0.18
CA TRP A 38 4.99 0.16 0.03
C TRP A 38 3.54 -0.09 -0.40
N LEU A 39 3.29 -1.03 -1.31
CA LEU A 39 1.93 -1.43 -1.68
C LEU A 39 1.13 -1.89 -0.45
N HIS A 40 1.74 -2.68 0.43
CA HIS A 40 1.06 -3.14 1.65
C HIS A 40 0.81 -2.01 2.65
N ALA A 41 1.83 -1.21 2.93
CA ALA A 41 1.77 -0.19 3.99
C ALA A 41 1.01 1.08 3.60
N VAL A 42 1.03 1.46 2.32
CA VAL A 42 0.50 2.74 1.83
C VAL A 42 -0.79 2.55 1.04
N VAL A 43 -0.77 1.67 0.03
CA VAL A 43 -1.98 1.40 -0.77
C VAL A 43 -2.97 0.55 0.02
N GLY A 44 -2.52 -0.56 0.60
CA GLY A 44 -3.33 -1.39 1.51
C GLY A 44 -3.53 -0.75 2.89
N GLY A 45 -2.62 0.14 3.29
CA GLY A 45 -2.71 0.91 4.53
C GLY A 45 -2.30 0.16 5.79
N LEU A 46 -1.74 -1.05 5.71
CA LEU A 46 -1.41 -1.88 6.88
C LEU A 46 0.08 -1.83 7.22
N SER A 47 0.42 -1.36 8.42
CA SER A 47 1.80 -1.38 8.92
C SER A 47 1.89 -1.69 10.42
N PRO A 48 2.90 -2.44 10.87
CA PRO A 48 3.05 -2.74 12.29
C PRO A 48 3.52 -1.48 13.04
N LEU A 49 2.93 -1.25 14.22
CA LEU A 49 3.42 -0.26 15.18
C LEU A 49 4.24 -0.92 16.29
N GLU A 50 3.99 -2.20 16.53
CA GLU A 50 4.77 -3.04 17.45
C GLU A 50 5.19 -4.35 16.76
N PRO A 51 6.34 -4.93 17.14
CA PRO A 51 6.74 -6.25 16.67
C PRO A 51 5.65 -7.30 16.89
N GLY A 52 5.39 -8.11 15.88
CA GLY A 52 4.36 -9.16 15.94
C GLY A 52 2.91 -8.64 15.82
N TRP A 53 2.69 -7.37 15.46
CA TRP A 53 1.37 -6.82 15.12
C TRP A 53 0.34 -6.81 16.25
N LYS A 54 0.78 -6.80 17.52
CA LYS A 54 -0.13 -6.52 18.65
C LYS A 54 -0.77 -5.14 18.54
N ARG A 55 -0.01 -4.19 18.00
CA ARG A 55 -0.47 -2.87 17.58
C ARG A 55 -0.05 -2.63 16.14
N PHE A 56 -0.99 -2.14 15.34
CA PHE A 56 -0.75 -1.82 13.94
C PHE A 56 -1.55 -0.59 13.50
N LYS A 57 -1.08 0.04 12.44
CA LYS A 57 -1.71 1.20 11.83
C LYS A 57 -2.54 0.75 10.63
N VAL A 58 -3.71 1.37 10.48
CA VAL A 58 -4.59 1.28 9.32
C VAL A 58 -4.72 2.69 8.75
N HIS A 59 -3.96 3.00 7.72
CA HIS A 59 -3.95 4.31 7.05
C HIS A 59 -3.78 4.10 5.55
N PRO A 60 -4.85 3.71 4.83
CA PRO A 60 -4.83 3.74 3.38
C PRO A 60 -4.60 5.17 2.87
N ARG A 61 -3.77 5.30 1.85
CA ARG A 61 -3.47 6.59 1.20
C ARG A 61 -3.81 6.48 -0.28
N PRO A 62 -5.09 6.61 -0.64
CA PRO A 62 -5.50 6.57 -2.03
C PRO A 62 -4.74 7.61 -2.85
N GLY A 63 -4.28 7.21 -4.03
CA GLY A 63 -3.66 8.10 -5.01
C GLY A 63 -4.42 7.99 -6.31
N ASP A 64 -4.77 9.14 -6.90
CA ASP A 64 -5.39 9.33 -8.22
C ASP A 64 -6.25 8.14 -8.72
N ASP A 65 -5.70 7.33 -9.63
CA ASP A 65 -6.39 6.23 -10.32
C ASP A 65 -6.70 5.01 -9.44
N VAL A 66 -6.06 4.87 -8.29
CA VAL A 66 -6.35 3.76 -7.36
C VAL A 66 -7.58 4.14 -6.54
N ARG A 67 -8.74 3.64 -6.97
CA ARG A 67 -10.03 3.90 -6.30
C ARG A 67 -10.38 2.91 -5.20
N SER A 68 -9.70 1.76 -5.15
CA SER A 68 -9.93 0.76 -4.11
C SER A 68 -8.71 -0.14 -3.94
N ALA A 69 -8.60 -0.75 -2.76
CA ALA A 69 -7.68 -1.84 -2.53
C ALA A 69 -8.22 -2.80 -1.47
N LYS A 70 -7.74 -4.05 -1.53
CA LYS A 70 -7.98 -5.08 -0.51
C LYS A 70 -6.64 -5.69 -0.14
N ILE A 71 -6.42 -5.86 1.16
CA ILE A 71 -5.22 -6.50 1.68
C ILE A 71 -5.59 -7.40 2.86
N GLU A 72 -4.92 -8.55 2.89
CA GLU A 72 -4.97 -9.48 3.99
C GLU A 72 -3.56 -9.74 4.50
N TYR A 73 -3.41 -9.79 5.81
CA TYR A 73 -2.14 -10.10 6.44
C TYR A 73 -2.35 -11.08 7.59
N LEU A 74 -1.75 -12.26 7.47
CA LEU A 74 -1.74 -13.25 8.54
C LEU A 74 -0.65 -12.89 9.56
N SER A 75 -1.06 -12.21 10.62
CA SER A 75 -0.17 -11.83 11.72
C SER A 75 -0.02 -12.94 12.75
N ALA A 76 0.87 -12.75 13.73
CA ALA A 76 0.99 -13.64 14.88
C ALA A 76 -0.27 -13.68 15.77
N CYS A 77 -1.09 -12.62 15.74
CA CYS A 77 -2.36 -12.54 16.48
C CYS A 77 -3.54 -13.15 15.71
N GLY A 78 -3.39 -13.39 14.41
CA GLY A 78 -4.47 -13.81 13.51
C GLY A 78 -4.52 -12.99 12.22
N GLN A 79 -5.52 -13.27 11.40
CA GLN A 79 -5.70 -12.58 10.12
C GLN A 79 -6.24 -11.16 10.32
N ILE A 80 -5.62 -10.20 9.63
CA ILE A 80 -6.09 -8.83 9.49
C ILE A 80 -6.64 -8.71 8.07
N HIS A 81 -7.87 -8.24 7.93
CA HIS A 81 -8.45 -7.88 6.63
C HIS A 81 -8.69 -6.37 6.59
N CYS A 82 -8.24 -5.71 5.53
CA CYS A 82 -8.49 -4.30 5.28
C CYS A 82 -8.90 -4.13 3.83
N SER A 83 -10.06 -3.52 3.60
CA SER A 83 -10.51 -3.13 2.27
C SER A 83 -11.06 -1.74 2.29
N TRP A 84 -10.70 -0.93 1.30
CA TRP A 84 -11.25 0.40 1.15
C TRP A 84 -11.64 0.68 -0.28
N GLU A 85 -12.56 1.61 -0.45
CA GLU A 85 -12.96 2.14 -1.75
C GLU A 85 -13.34 3.61 -1.65
N LEU A 86 -13.21 4.29 -2.78
CA LEU A 86 -13.67 5.64 -2.99
C LEU A 86 -14.88 5.62 -3.92
N SER A 87 -15.97 6.24 -3.50
CA SER A 87 -17.19 6.34 -4.29
C SER A 87 -17.76 7.76 -4.29
N PRO A 88 -18.20 8.29 -5.45
CA PRO A 88 -18.88 9.57 -5.51
C PRO A 88 -20.28 9.47 -4.91
N GLN A 89 -20.61 10.34 -3.95
CA GLN A 89 -21.94 10.49 -3.37
C GLN A 89 -22.28 11.97 -3.21
N GLY A 90 -23.39 12.42 -3.81
CA GLY A 90 -23.84 13.81 -3.68
C GLY A 90 -22.87 14.86 -4.23
N GLY A 91 -21.97 14.48 -5.16
CA GLY A 91 -20.95 15.38 -5.72
C GLY A 91 -19.66 15.48 -4.90
N VAL A 92 -19.54 14.70 -3.82
CA VAL A 92 -18.33 14.58 -3.00
C VAL A 92 -17.80 13.15 -3.11
N GLU A 93 -16.48 13.00 -3.16
CA GLU A 93 -15.84 11.69 -3.06
C GLU A 93 -15.87 11.20 -1.62
N ARG A 94 -16.46 10.03 -1.36
CA ARG A 94 -16.53 9.40 -0.04
C ARG A 94 -15.55 8.25 0.05
N PHE A 95 -14.90 8.12 1.20
CA PHE A 95 -14.00 7.04 1.54
C PHE A 95 -14.69 6.05 2.47
N TRP A 96 -14.68 4.78 2.08
CA TRP A 96 -15.24 3.67 2.84
C TRP A 96 -14.12 2.70 3.19
N LEU A 97 -14.08 2.26 4.45
CA LEU A 97 -13.08 1.32 4.97
C LEU A 97 -13.77 0.22 5.76
N SER A 98 -13.50 -1.03 5.39
CA SER A 98 -13.83 -2.22 6.20
C SER A 98 -12.55 -2.81 6.77
N LEU A 99 -12.58 -3.11 8.06
CA LEU A 99 -11.43 -3.59 8.82
C LEU A 99 -11.84 -4.74 9.74
N GLU A 100 -11.09 -5.83 9.69
CA GLU A 100 -11.14 -6.91 10.67
C GLU A 100 -9.85 -6.95 11.47
N VAL A 101 -9.98 -6.79 12.79
CA VAL A 101 -8.87 -6.79 13.75
C VAL A 101 -8.91 -8.10 14.54
N PRO A 102 -7.85 -8.94 14.48
CA PRO A 102 -7.84 -10.22 15.17
C PRO A 102 -7.78 -10.04 16.69
N GLY A 103 -8.18 -11.09 17.42
CA GLY A 103 -8.11 -11.13 18.88
C GLY A 103 -6.72 -10.78 19.42
N ASN A 104 -6.68 -10.18 20.63
CA ASN A 104 -5.43 -9.76 21.28
C ASN A 104 -4.58 -8.76 20.48
N SER A 105 -5.21 -7.97 19.60
CA SER A 105 -4.56 -6.88 18.87
C SER A 105 -5.41 -5.61 18.89
N THR A 106 -4.80 -4.48 18.55
CA THR A 106 -5.44 -3.17 18.44
C THR A 106 -4.94 -2.45 17.18
N ALA A 107 -5.83 -1.67 16.57
CA ALA A 107 -5.53 -0.91 15.36
C ALA A 107 -5.65 0.60 15.61
N GLU A 108 -4.65 1.36 15.15
CA GLU A 108 -4.72 2.81 15.02
C GLU A 108 -5.19 3.15 13.60
N VAL A 109 -6.46 3.51 13.48
CA VAL A 109 -7.11 3.85 12.22
C VAL A 109 -6.98 5.34 11.97
N VAL A 110 -6.52 5.70 10.77
CA VAL A 110 -6.48 7.08 10.28
C VAL A 110 -7.26 7.15 8.98
N LEU A 111 -8.34 7.92 8.99
CA LEU A 111 -9.18 8.15 7.81
C LEU A 111 -8.65 9.32 6.99
N THR A 112 -9.14 9.46 5.76
CA THR A 112 -8.64 10.45 4.80
C THR A 112 -8.94 11.89 5.22
N ASP A 113 -9.99 12.12 6.01
CA ASP A 113 -10.32 13.44 6.57
C ASP A 113 -9.47 13.83 7.80
N GLY A 114 -8.51 12.97 8.19
CA GLY A 114 -7.64 13.18 9.34
C GLY A 114 -8.19 12.65 10.66
N THR A 115 -9.39 12.06 10.67
CA THR A 115 -9.95 11.40 11.86
C THR A 115 -9.06 10.24 12.30
N GLN A 116 -8.77 10.17 13.60
CA GLN A 116 -7.95 9.12 14.21
C GLN A 116 -8.73 8.38 15.29
N ILE A 117 -8.75 7.05 15.21
CA ILE A 117 -9.54 6.18 16.08
C ILE A 117 -8.68 4.97 16.46
N VAL A 118 -8.69 4.60 17.74
CA VAL A 118 -8.12 3.34 18.19
C VAL A 118 -9.23 2.33 18.41
N VAL A 119 -9.12 1.15 17.80
CA VAL A 119 -10.08 0.05 17.97
C VAL A 119 -9.39 -1.22 18.46
N GLY A 120 -10.12 -2.04 19.20
CA GLY A 120 -9.70 -3.39 19.60
C GLY A 120 -9.99 -4.42 18.52
N SER A 121 -10.02 -5.69 18.92
CA SER A 121 -10.44 -6.78 18.04
C SER A 121 -11.92 -6.68 17.67
N GLY A 122 -12.24 -6.98 16.41
CA GLY A 122 -13.62 -6.94 15.91
C GLY A 122 -13.67 -6.65 14.41
N VAL A 123 -14.90 -6.52 13.91
CA VAL A 123 -15.18 -6.12 12.53
C VAL A 123 -15.75 -4.71 12.57
N TYR A 124 -15.16 -3.83 11.76
CA TYR A 124 -15.48 -2.40 11.73
C TYR A 124 -15.74 -1.93 10.31
N SER A 125 -16.62 -0.95 10.20
CA SER A 125 -16.83 -0.16 8.99
C SER A 125 -16.71 1.32 9.35
N PHE A 126 -15.93 2.05 8.55
CA PHE A 126 -15.73 3.49 8.69
C PHE A 126 -16.08 4.19 7.39
N GLU A 127 -16.48 5.44 7.51
CA GLU A 127 -16.78 6.33 6.41
C GLU A 127 -16.24 7.73 6.71
N SER A 128 -15.69 8.40 5.71
CA SER A 128 -15.29 9.81 5.78
C SER A 128 -15.45 10.49 4.43
N ASP A 129 -15.38 11.82 4.41
CA ASP A 129 -15.08 12.52 3.17
C ASP A 129 -13.66 12.17 2.70
N TYR A 130 -13.47 12.05 1.40
CA TYR A 130 -12.15 11.91 0.82
C TYR A 130 -11.46 13.27 0.77
N VAL A 131 -10.42 13.43 1.58
CA VAL A 131 -9.52 14.58 1.52
C VAL A 131 -8.16 14.06 1.02
N PRO A 132 -7.69 14.50 -0.16
CA PRO A 132 -6.39 14.09 -0.68
C PRO A 132 -5.25 14.49 0.26
N GLU A 133 -4.33 13.57 0.50
CA GLU A 133 -3.16 13.85 1.33
C GLU A 133 -2.02 14.46 0.48
N GLY A 134 -1.89 15.79 0.54
CA GLY A 134 -0.84 16.53 -0.17
C GLY A 134 -1.19 16.87 -1.63
N GLU A 135 -0.21 17.45 -2.33
CA GLU A 135 -0.34 17.75 -3.76
C GLU A 135 -0.04 16.50 -4.61
N TRP A 136 -0.91 16.23 -5.59
CA TRP A 136 -0.71 15.18 -6.58
C TRP A 136 -0.57 15.80 -8.00
N PRO A 137 0.33 15.28 -8.85
CA PRO A 137 1.33 14.26 -8.55
C PRO A 137 2.40 14.81 -7.59
N PRO A 138 2.98 13.96 -6.72
CA PRO A 138 4.04 14.38 -5.82
C PRO A 138 5.17 14.98 -6.65
N LYS A 139 5.66 16.15 -6.21
CA LYS A 139 6.82 16.78 -6.85
C LYS A 139 8.00 15.81 -6.78
N PRO A 140 8.67 15.52 -7.92
CA PRO A 140 9.82 14.63 -7.90
C PRO A 140 10.87 15.20 -6.96
N LEU A 141 11.36 14.37 -6.04
CA LEU A 141 12.54 14.67 -5.26
C LEU A 141 13.74 14.68 -6.21
N ARG A 142 13.98 15.81 -6.88
CA ARG A 142 15.18 16.04 -7.66
C ARG A 142 16.37 16.24 -6.71
N THR A 143 16.84 15.16 -6.10
CA THR A 143 18.22 15.13 -5.65
C THR A 143 19.08 15.24 -6.89
N ALA A 144 19.91 16.27 -6.98
CA ALA A 144 20.95 16.34 -7.99
C ALA A 144 21.90 15.16 -7.75
N PHE A 145 21.64 14.02 -8.38
CA PHE A 145 22.72 13.11 -8.73
C PHE A 145 23.61 13.94 -9.65
N ARG A 146 24.68 14.50 -9.08
CA ARG A 146 25.71 15.17 -9.86
C ARG A 146 26.34 14.10 -10.75
N ASP A 147 26.33 14.37 -12.04
CA ASP A 147 27.00 13.59 -13.08
C ASP A 147 28.48 13.33 -12.71
#